data_AF-A0A6C2YUS7-F1
#
_entry.id   AF-A0A6C2YUS7-F1
#
_cell.length_a   1.000
_cell.length_b   1.000
_cell.length_c   1.000
_cell.angle_alpha   90.00
_cell.angle_beta   90.00
_cell.angle_gamma   90.00
#
_symmetry.space_group_name_H-M   'P 1'
#
loop_
_entity.id
_entity.type
_entity.pdbx_description
1 polymer ?
#
loop_
_entity_poly.entity_id
_entity_poly.type
_entity_poly.pdbx_seq_one_letter_code
_entity_poly.pdbx_strand_id
1 'polypeptide(L)'
;MQYDPERVAANIRNAETEDLLDRITVYRSEMIPEAIEMVELELKRRGISTKRMEAHAAHREESIHYHPDGRVIRCSFCTRPAVIRRWGWHWLWGRIPIFPRPFAYCEICRPKSGNRPQTDWEG
;
A
#
# COMPACT_ATOMS: atom_id res chain seq x y z
N MET A 1 -4.59 -16.01 -17.18
CA MET A 1 -4.80 -16.25 -15.75
C MET A 1 -6.29 -16.37 -15.54
N GLN A 2 -6.80 -17.52 -15.08
CA GLN A 2 -8.24 -17.71 -14.85
C GLN A 2 -8.63 -17.09 -13.50
N TYR A 3 -9.74 -16.35 -13.48
CA TYR A 3 -10.33 -15.86 -12.25
C TYR A 3 -10.92 -17.03 -11.46
N ASP A 4 -10.42 -17.23 -10.25
CA ASP A 4 -10.88 -18.27 -9.32
C ASP A 4 -11.56 -17.58 -8.12
N PRO A 5 -12.89 -17.55 -8.07
CA PRO A 5 -13.64 -16.84 -7.02
C PRO A 5 -13.40 -17.43 -5.63
N GLU A 6 -13.15 -18.74 -5.52
CA GLU A 6 -12.91 -19.39 -4.23
C GLU A 6 -11.59 -18.95 -3.62
N ARG A 7 -10.54 -18.89 -4.46
CA ARG A 7 -9.22 -18.39 -4.06
C ARG A 7 -9.29 -16.91 -3.67
N VAL A 8 -10.06 -16.10 -4.41
CA VAL A 8 -10.25 -14.67 -4.07
C VAL A 8 -10.95 -14.53 -2.72
N ALA A 9 -12.04 -15.26 -2.49
CA ALA A 9 -12.75 -15.26 -1.22
C ALA A 9 -11.86 -15.71 -0.05
N ALA A 10 -11.05 -16.76 -0.23
CA ALA A 10 -10.11 -17.21 0.80
C ALA A 10 -9.06 -16.14 1.14
N ASN A 11 -8.50 -15.46 0.13
CA ASN A 11 -7.56 -14.37 0.34
C ASN A 11 -8.20 -13.18 1.08
N ILE A 12 -9.45 -12.84 0.74
CA ILE A 12 -10.18 -11.75 1.41
C ILE A 12 -10.43 -12.08 2.88
N ARG A 13 -10.87 -13.31 3.19
CA ARG A 13 -11.11 -13.76 4.57
C ARG A 13 -9.84 -13.73 5.42
N ASN A 14 -8.69 -14.08 4.84
CA ASN A 14 -7.41 -14.12 5.53
C ASN A 14 -6.67 -12.77 5.58
N ALA A 15 -7.09 -11.78 4.78
CA ALA A 15 -6.46 -10.47 4.74
C ALA A 15 -6.71 -9.68 6.03
N GLU A 16 -5.75 -8.84 6.42
CA GLU A 16 -5.93 -7.88 7.50
C GLU A 16 -7.00 -6.85 7.13
N THR A 17 -7.72 -6.33 8.13
CA THR A 17 -8.78 -5.34 7.90
C THR A 17 -8.26 -4.07 7.23
N GLU A 18 -7.07 -3.61 7.63
CA GLU A 18 -6.42 -2.44 7.03
C GLU A 18 -6.06 -2.68 5.56
N ASP A 19 -5.62 -3.89 5.20
CA ASP A 19 -5.34 -4.22 3.81
C ASP A 19 -6.62 -4.23 2.95
N LEU A 20 -7.75 -4.67 3.52
CA LEU A 20 -9.05 -4.61 2.85
C LEU A 20 -9.57 -3.18 2.71
N LEU A 21 -9.34 -2.34 3.72
CA LEU A 21 -9.65 -0.91 3.67
C LEU A 21 -8.83 -0.21 2.58
N ASP A 22 -7.51 -0.41 2.54
CA ASP A 22 -6.67 0.17 1.49
C ASP A 22 -7.12 -0.29 0.09
N ARG A 23 -7.53 -1.56 -0.07
CA ARG A 23 -8.05 -2.05 -1.36
C ARG A 23 -9.30 -1.28 -1.83
N ILE A 24 -10.25 -1.06 -0.94
CA ILE A 24 -11.55 -0.49 -1.31
C ILE A 24 -11.57 1.04 -1.37
N THR A 25 -10.64 1.71 -0.67
CA THR A 25 -10.54 3.18 -0.66
C THR A 25 -9.43 3.72 -1.54
N VAL A 26 -8.30 3.01 -1.66
CA VAL A 26 -7.11 3.47 -2.37
C VAL A 26 -6.97 2.79 -3.72
N TYR A 27 -7.09 1.46 -3.76
CA TYR A 27 -6.86 0.67 -4.96
C TYR A 27 -8.13 0.25 -5.69
N ARG A 28 -9.26 0.91 -5.41
CA ARG A 28 -10.58 0.51 -5.95
C ARG A 28 -10.59 0.46 -7.47
N SER A 29 -9.93 1.41 -8.13
CA SER A 29 -9.83 1.49 -9.60
C SER A 29 -9.02 0.35 -10.23
N GLU A 30 -8.19 -0.34 -9.44
CA GLU A 30 -7.39 -1.48 -9.90
C GLU A 30 -8.09 -2.82 -9.65
N MET A 31 -9.26 -2.81 -9.00
CA MET A 31 -10.03 -3.99 -8.67
C MET A 31 -11.11 -4.28 -9.72
N ILE A 32 -11.34 -5.56 -9.96
CA ILE A 32 -12.52 -6.03 -10.69
C ILE A 32 -13.79 -5.83 -9.84
N PRO A 33 -14.95 -5.51 -10.43
CA PRO A 33 -16.20 -5.24 -9.70
C PRO A 33 -16.62 -6.34 -8.73
N GLU A 34 -16.47 -7.61 -9.11
CA GLU A 34 -16.84 -8.75 -8.27
C GLU A 34 -15.98 -8.83 -7.00
N ALA A 35 -14.70 -8.43 -7.10
CA ALA A 35 -13.82 -8.37 -5.94
C ALA A 35 -14.16 -7.21 -4.99
N ILE A 36 -14.67 -6.10 -5.52
CA ILE A 36 -15.13 -4.95 -4.72
C ILE A 36 -16.28 -5.39 -3.82
N GLU A 37 -17.29 -6.05 -4.38
CA GLU A 37 -18.45 -6.54 -3.62
C GLU A 37 -18.04 -7.54 -2.52
N MET A 38 -17.14 -8.47 -2.83
CA MET A 38 -16.64 -9.43 -1.84
C MET A 38 -15.88 -8.76 -0.69
N VAL A 39 -15.09 -7.72 -0.98
CA VAL A 39 -14.37 -6.96 0.04
C VAL A 39 -15.33 -6.14 0.91
N GLU A 40 -16.31 -5.45 0.31
CA GLU A 40 -17.30 -4.67 1.05
C GLU A 40 -18.15 -5.56 1.97
N LEU A 41 -18.55 -6.75 1.50
CA LEU A 41 -19.26 -7.73 2.31
C LEU A 41 -18.41 -8.21 3.49
N GLU A 42 -17.12 -8.48 3.26
CA GLU A 42 -16.20 -8.91 4.32
C GLU A 42 -15.98 -7.80 5.36
N LEU A 43 -15.78 -6.55 4.92
CA LEU A 43 -15.64 -5.40 5.82
C LEU A 43 -16.89 -5.21 6.67
N LYS A 44 -18.08 -5.32 6.06
CA LYS A 44 -19.37 -5.28 6.76
C LYS A 44 -19.48 -6.41 7.79
N ARG A 45 -19.07 -7.64 7.43
CA ARG A 45 -19.03 -8.80 8.34
C ARG A 45 -18.12 -8.56 9.54
N ARG A 46 -17.02 -7.81 9.36
CA ARG A 46 -16.10 -7.40 10.43
C ARG A 46 -16.60 -6.19 11.24
N GLY A 47 -17.81 -5.69 10.97
CA GLY A 47 -18.39 -4.55 11.67
C GLY A 47 -17.78 -3.20 11.26
N ILE A 48 -17.10 -3.13 10.12
CA ILE A 48 -16.57 -1.88 9.58
C ILE A 48 -17.71 -1.11 8.92
N SER A 49 -17.97 0.10 9.43
CA SER A 49 -19.01 0.98 8.90
C SER A 49 -18.53 1.77 7.69
N THR A 50 -19.47 2.20 6.85
CA THR A 50 -19.19 3.12 5.73
C THR A 50 -18.48 4.39 6.23
N LYS A 51 -18.89 4.94 7.37
CA LYS A 51 -18.23 6.09 8.00
C LYS A 51 -16.74 5.84 8.29
N ARG A 52 -16.37 4.62 8.72
CA ARG A 52 -14.96 4.25 8.92
C ARG A 52 -14.22 4.13 7.60
N MET A 53 -14.86 3.61 6.55
CA MET A 53 -14.26 3.55 5.22
C MET A 53 -14.01 4.95 4.64
N GLU A 54 -14.97 5.86 4.79
CA GLU A 54 -14.86 7.26 4.37
C GLU A 54 -13.75 7.99 5.15
N ALA A 55 -13.70 7.81 6.47
CA ALA A 55 -12.64 8.38 7.30
C ALA A 55 -11.25 7.84 6.90
N HIS A 56 -11.17 6.55 6.57
CA HIS A 56 -9.93 5.94 6.07
C HIS A 56 -9.52 6.51 4.71
N ALA A 57 -10.48 6.65 3.79
CA ALA A 57 -10.24 7.25 2.47
C ALA A 57 -9.73 8.70 2.59
N ALA A 58 -10.39 9.52 3.41
CA ALA A 58 -9.99 10.91 3.64
C ALA A 58 -8.59 11.01 4.26
N HIS A 59 -8.29 10.19 5.28
CA HIS A 59 -6.96 10.17 5.89
C HIS A 59 -5.84 9.78 4.90
N ARG A 60 -6.17 8.88 3.97
CA ARG A 60 -5.25 8.39 2.95
C ARG A 60 -5.06 9.40 1.81
N GLU A 61 -6.10 10.10 1.39
CA GLU A 61 -6.03 11.09 0.31
C GLU A 61 -4.99 12.18 0.57
N GLU A 62 -4.86 12.62 1.82
CA GLU A 62 -3.90 13.66 2.22
C GLU A 62 -2.43 13.19 2.18
N SER A 63 -2.18 11.88 2.27
CA SER A 63 -0.85 11.32 2.51
C SER A 63 -0.31 10.48 1.35
N ILE A 64 -1.15 10.06 0.42
CA ILE A 64 -0.76 9.14 -0.65
C ILE A 64 -0.08 9.86 -1.82
N HIS A 65 0.95 9.21 -2.36
CA HIS A 65 1.54 9.62 -3.62
C HIS A 65 0.92 8.87 -4.81
N TYR A 66 0.70 9.61 -5.90
CA TYR A 66 0.26 9.07 -7.19
C TYR A 66 1.37 9.12 -8.24
N HIS A 67 1.34 8.14 -9.14
CA HIS A 67 2.07 8.19 -10.39
C HIS A 67 1.45 9.25 -11.32
N PRO A 68 2.20 9.74 -12.33
CA PRO A 68 1.65 10.71 -13.30
C PRO A 68 0.45 10.20 -14.09
N ASP A 69 0.26 8.88 -14.15
CA ASP A 69 -0.87 8.22 -14.80
C ASP A 69 -2.10 8.06 -13.87
N GLY A 70 -2.04 8.60 -12.65
CA GLY A 70 -3.12 8.55 -11.66
C GLY A 70 -3.15 7.28 -10.82
N ARG A 71 -2.23 6.32 -11.00
CA ARG A 71 -2.16 5.12 -10.16
C ARG A 71 -1.50 5.40 -8.82
N VAL A 72 -1.93 4.70 -7.78
CA VAL A 72 -1.34 4.86 -6.45
C VAL A 72 0.03 4.19 -6.39
N ILE A 73 1.03 4.92 -5.89
CA ILE A 73 2.36 4.36 -5.68
C ILE A 73 2.31 3.42 -4.48
N ARG A 74 2.79 2.19 -4.67
CA ARG A 74 2.91 1.19 -3.61
C ARG A 74 4.23 1.31 -2.88
N CYS A 75 4.25 0.88 -1.62
CA CYS A 75 5.49 0.70 -0.88
C CYS A 75 6.42 -0.26 -1.64
N SER A 76 7.72 0.04 -1.66
CA SER A 76 8.72 -0.82 -2.29
C SER A 76 8.96 -2.13 -1.52
N PHE A 77 8.41 -2.28 -0.31
CA PHE A 77 8.65 -3.40 0.60
C PHE A 77 7.39 -4.16 1.01
N CYS A 78 6.19 -3.63 0.71
CA CYS A 78 4.92 -4.29 1.00
C CYS A 78 3.82 -3.80 0.04
N THR A 79 2.59 -4.29 0.21
CA THR A 79 1.46 -3.94 -0.66
C THR A 79 0.73 -2.66 -0.27
N ARG A 80 1.12 -2.00 0.83
CA ARG A 80 0.47 -0.79 1.34
C ARG A 80 0.79 0.45 0.50
N PRO A 81 -0.07 1.48 0.51
CA PRO A 81 0.20 2.71 -0.20
C PRO A 81 1.41 3.43 0.37
N ALA A 82 2.18 4.04 -0.52
CA ALA A 82 3.33 4.84 -0.14
C ALA A 82 2.90 6.24 0.28
N VAL A 83 3.36 6.66 1.46
CA VAL A 83 3.13 7.99 2.04
C VAL A 83 4.36 8.90 1.99
N ILE A 84 5.52 8.32 1.67
CA ILE A 84 6.77 9.07 1.53
C ILE A 84 7.66 8.46 0.45
N ARG A 85 8.37 9.31 -0.28
CA ARG A 85 9.45 8.93 -1.19
C ARG A 85 10.79 9.39 -0.64
N ARG A 86 11.79 8.49 -0.65
CA ARG A 86 13.16 8.83 -0.26
C ARG A 86 14.15 8.16 -1.20
N TRP A 87 15.26 8.83 -1.44
CA TRP A 87 16.41 8.21 -2.07
C TRP A 87 17.05 7.19 -1.13
N GLY A 88 17.54 6.11 -1.70
CA GLY A 88 18.30 5.10 -0.99
C GLY A 88 19.12 4.26 -1.96
N TRP A 89 19.99 3.43 -1.41
CA TRP A 89 20.78 2.48 -2.19
C TRP A 89 20.04 1.17 -2.35
N HIS A 90 20.07 0.61 -3.55
CA HIS A 90 19.71 -0.78 -3.77
C HIS A 90 20.88 -1.66 -3.34
N TRP A 91 20.64 -2.62 -2.44
CA TRP A 91 21.68 -3.48 -1.87
C TRP A 91 21.58 -4.90 -2.41
N LEU A 92 22.65 -5.41 -3.05
CA LEU A 92 22.79 -6.83 -3.38
C LEU A 92 23.03 -7.62 -2.10
N TRP A 93 22.20 -8.63 -1.85
CA TRP A 93 22.25 -9.48 -0.65
C TRP A 93 22.35 -8.71 0.68
N GLY A 94 21.87 -7.47 0.73
CA GLY A 94 21.98 -6.59 1.90
C GLY A 94 23.38 -6.13 2.25
N ARG A 95 24.39 -6.33 1.38
CA ARG A 95 25.81 -6.01 1.67
C ARG A 95 26.48 -5.08 0.68
N ILE A 96 26.13 -5.15 -0.60
CA ILE A 96 26.82 -4.36 -1.64
C ILE A 96 25.85 -3.31 -2.20
N PRO A 97 26.09 -2.00 -1.99
CA PRO A 97 25.26 -0.95 -2.57
C PRO A 97 25.57 -0.86 -4.07
N ILE A 98 24.59 -1.15 -4.92
CA ILE A 98 24.80 -1.24 -6.39
C ILE A 98 24.52 0.11 -7.05
N PHE A 99 23.35 0.70 -6.81
CA PHE A 99 22.97 1.98 -7.39
C PHE A 99 21.96 2.72 -6.51
N PRO A 100 21.99 4.06 -6.50
CA PRO A 100 20.97 4.86 -5.83
C PRO A 100 19.68 4.82 -6.66
N ARG A 101 18.53 4.72 -5.98
CA ARG A 101 17.20 4.84 -6.60
C ARG A 101 16.20 5.43 -5.61
N PRO A 102 15.10 6.04 -6.09
CA PRO A 102 13.98 6.39 -5.23
C PRO A 102 13.29 5.11 -4.73
N PHE A 103 13.00 5.10 -3.43
CA PHE A 103 12.18 4.11 -2.75
C PHE A 103 10.93 4.78 -2.18
N ALA A 104 9.82 4.07 -2.21
CA ALA A 104 8.54 4.53 -1.69
C ALA A 104 8.19 3.71 -0.44
N TYR A 105 7.78 4.38 0.64
CA TYR A 105 7.55 3.74 1.93
C TYR A 105 6.12 4.00 2.41
N CYS A 106 5.47 3.00 2.97
CA CYS A 106 4.27 3.17 3.77
C CYS A 106 4.62 3.61 5.20
N GLU A 107 3.61 3.94 6.00
CA GLU A 107 3.77 4.39 7.39
C GLU A 107 4.49 3.38 8.30
N ILE A 108 4.36 2.09 7.98
CA ILE A 108 4.92 0.98 8.76
C ILE A 108 6.36 0.68 8.31
N CYS A 109 6.60 0.62 7.01
CA CYS A 109 7.92 0.29 6.44
C CYS A 109 8.87 1.49 6.41
N ARG A 110 8.41 2.71 6.71
CA ARG A 110 9.30 3.88 6.74
C ARG A 110 10.41 3.66 7.76
N PRO A 111 11.68 3.93 7.41
CA PRO A 111 12.76 3.84 8.38
C PRO A 111 12.52 4.87 9.50
N LYS A 112 12.52 4.43 10.76
CA LYS A 112 12.48 5.31 11.92
C LYS A 112 13.73 6.20 11.88
N SER A 113 13.57 7.50 12.11
CA SER A 113 14.69 8.45 12.22
C SER A 113 15.69 7.92 13.26
N GLY A 114 16.80 7.35 12.80
CA GLY A 114 17.80 6.68 13.65
C GLY A 114 18.46 5.44 13.02
N ASN A 115 17.81 4.72 12.10
CA ASN A 115 18.44 3.63 11.34
C ASN A 115 18.94 4.16 9.97
N ARG A 116 20.24 4.47 9.86
CA ARG A 116 20.91 5.16 8.72
C ARG A 116 21.18 4.25 7.49
N PRO A 117 21.53 4.75 6.28
CA PRO A 117 22.23 5.99 5.97
C PRO A 117 21.38 7.06 5.27
N GLN A 118 21.35 8.21 5.93
CA GLN A 118 21.28 9.54 5.38
C GLN A 118 22.39 9.66 4.34
N THR A 119 22.05 9.74 3.05
CA THR A 119 22.93 10.42 2.10
C THR A 119 22.49 11.86 2.10
N ASP A 120 23.08 12.63 3.03
CA ASP A 120 23.17 14.08 2.88
C ASP A 120 23.80 14.35 1.52
N TRP A 121 23.08 15.09 0.68
CA TRP A 121 23.66 15.81 -0.43
C TRP A 121 23.13 17.23 -0.34
N GLU A 122 23.80 18.03 0.50
CA GLU A 122 24.01 19.43 0.18
C GLU A 122 24.85 19.45 -1.11
N GLY A 123 24.33 20.14 -2.12
CA GLY A 123 24.94 20.39 -3.41
C GLY A 123 24.09 21.41 -4.14
#